data_AF-A0A9X6NEY5-F1
#
_entry.id   AF-A0A9X6NEY5-F1
#
_cell.length_a   1.000
_cell.length_b   1.000
_cell.length_c   1.000
_cell.angle_alpha   90.00
_cell.angle_beta   90.00
_cell.angle_gamma   90.00
#
_symmetry.space_group_name_H-M   'P 1'
#
loop_
_entity.id
_entity.type
_entity.pdbx_description
1 polymer ?
#
loop_
_entity_poly.entity_id
_entity_poly.type
_entity_poly.pdbx_seq_one_letter_code
_entity_poly.pdbx_strand_id
1 'polypeptide(L)'
;MTEVDELDATVLTTSTSSSSSSAVRRKYDTFFSVSREKKIILATLCLGNFFTSTFYACIAVFFPSFAASKGASGTDVGLVFGIMQLVMFVFNFVWGLTIHNIGTKFMYVSGIGVAGGAAALMGILEFCPNPSFVAMCFLVRLVEGLGAAAVVTASFTIIADEFPKSVSTMFGICETFSGLGFMLGPVIGSGLFQLGGFMAPFIILGVAVLVVGAVATYTLPLNKTTRGRDFGTFRTYIRIPAVLITLLCVFTITSGLGFIDAAYSAHLRRFLPSTTLLSLVFLIPTAVYFFFAPVLGYLLDRFGRAWEFMLAGGVFTAVAYLLMGPSPIFPDYVHVLWVIIIGNIFMGFGVGLQLIPPFGRNLKTAIENGFPETIDTYGMVSGSLNSAVSLGAFLGPTIGGALFDGYGFEWTLTGFSVMQIAVTLVTAALFIWIRYRRRRTLGLEADPYERLDGPTVKVETKDGGTVSAGLTDGRSGKVKTPDGSTVSVDLTDGRPGKVEGPTVSMGLTDGPTAKLWTTDGSTVSMRLTDGPTVFMRLTDGQNVSMGLIDGPTAKLWTTDCPTVSMRLTDGQTGLLGMTDGRLFRLGPDGPTASGWELFLAASTMV
;
A
#
# COMPACT_ATOMS: atom_id res chain seq x y z
N MET A 1 -4.17 -8.20 23.18
CA MET A 1 -3.83 -9.62 23.39
C MET A 1 -4.25 -10.34 22.12
N THR A 2 -3.40 -10.32 21.09
CA THR A 2 -2.23 -11.19 20.79
C THR A 2 -2.65 -12.36 19.92
N GLU A 3 -2.55 -12.16 18.60
CA GLU A 3 -2.31 -13.18 17.57
C GLU A 3 -2.38 -12.49 16.19
N VAL A 4 -1.26 -11.98 15.68
CA VAL A 4 -0.97 -11.90 14.23
C VAL A 4 0.54 -11.68 14.08
N ASP A 5 1.28 -12.77 13.92
CA ASP A 5 2.59 -12.77 13.24
C ASP A 5 2.73 -14.17 12.65
N GLU A 6 2.33 -14.36 11.40
CA GLU A 6 2.89 -15.40 10.51
C GLU A 6 2.33 -15.27 9.08
N LEU A 7 3.16 -15.67 8.12
CA LEU A 7 2.98 -15.75 6.66
C LEU A 7 3.38 -14.51 5.84
N ASP A 8 4.68 -14.41 5.58
CA ASP A 8 5.22 -14.02 4.27
C ASP A 8 6.64 -14.59 4.13
N ALA A 9 6.76 -15.84 3.68
CA ALA A 9 8.05 -16.41 3.24
C ALA A 9 7.84 -17.65 2.35
N THR A 10 7.83 -17.47 1.03
CA THR A 10 8.24 -18.52 0.07
C THR A 10 8.43 -17.93 -1.33
N VAL A 11 9.64 -17.49 -1.65
CA VAL A 11 10.30 -17.74 -2.95
C VAL A 11 11.81 -17.66 -2.70
N LEU A 12 12.54 -18.77 -2.86
CA LEU A 12 13.72 -18.86 -3.72
C LEU A 12 14.42 -20.22 -3.61
N THR A 13 14.57 -20.80 -4.79
CA THR A 13 15.42 -21.93 -5.17
C THR A 13 16.89 -21.74 -4.78
N THR A 14 17.44 -22.80 -4.19
CA THR A 14 18.83 -23.28 -4.26
C THR A 14 19.93 -22.30 -4.69
N SER A 15 20.75 -21.86 -3.74
CA SER A 15 22.21 -21.96 -3.84
C SER A 15 22.87 -21.79 -2.47
N THR A 16 23.83 -22.66 -2.20
CA THR A 16 24.65 -22.77 -0.99
C THR A 16 25.44 -21.50 -0.66
N SER A 17 25.27 -20.95 0.54
CA SER A 17 26.38 -20.47 1.39
C SER A 17 25.86 -20.12 2.79
N SER A 18 26.59 -20.59 3.79
CA SER A 18 26.36 -20.39 5.21
C SER A 18 26.48 -18.91 5.59
N SER A 19 25.40 -18.28 6.03
CA SER A 19 25.45 -17.13 6.93
C SER A 19 24.20 -17.09 7.79
N SER A 20 24.41 -16.85 9.08
CA SER A 20 23.43 -16.78 10.16
C SER A 20 22.19 -15.93 9.81
N SER A 21 20.99 -16.46 10.08
CA SER A 21 19.71 -15.79 9.90
C SER A 21 19.49 -14.65 10.90
N SER A 22 20.06 -13.48 10.64
CA SER A 22 19.49 -12.24 11.15
C SER A 22 18.26 -11.89 10.30
N ALA A 23 17.07 -11.87 10.89
CA ALA A 23 15.86 -11.39 10.23
C ALA A 23 16.11 -10.00 9.62
N VAL A 24 16.15 -9.91 8.28
CA VAL A 24 16.33 -8.66 7.56
C VAL A 24 15.06 -7.83 7.73
N ARG A 25 15.00 -6.99 8.78
CA ARG A 25 14.03 -5.89 8.84
C ARG A 25 14.17 -5.09 7.54
N ARG A 26 13.11 -4.99 6.72
CA ARG A 26 13.08 -4.07 5.58
C ARG A 26 13.47 -2.68 6.09
N LYS A 27 14.65 -2.19 5.68
CA LYS A 27 15.08 -0.81 5.96
C LYS A 27 14.16 0.10 5.14
N TYR A 28 13.15 0.67 5.81
CA TYR A 28 12.37 1.78 5.27
C TYR A 28 13.25 3.03 5.22
N ASP A 29 13.09 3.83 4.18
CA ASP A 29 13.76 5.12 4.06
C ASP A 29 13.14 6.09 5.07
N THR A 30 13.69 6.12 6.28
CA THR A 30 13.44 7.19 7.25
C THR A 30 14.10 8.47 6.75
N PHE A 31 13.55 9.64 7.08
CA PHE A 31 14.18 10.93 6.74
C PHE A 31 15.67 10.97 7.11
N PHE A 32 16.06 10.33 8.22
CA PHE A 32 17.46 10.25 8.64
C PHE A 32 18.34 9.33 7.78
N SER A 33 17.79 8.28 7.16
CA SER A 33 18.55 7.33 6.34
C SER A 33 18.75 7.77 4.89
N VAL A 34 18.06 8.82 4.44
CA VAL A 34 18.08 9.32 3.07
C VAL A 34 19.32 10.22 2.82
N SER A 35 19.87 10.16 1.60
CA SER A 35 21.01 10.99 1.16
C SER A 35 20.70 12.50 1.21
N ARG A 36 21.75 13.33 1.27
CA ARG A 36 21.60 14.79 1.29
C ARG A 36 20.88 15.33 0.05
N GLU A 37 21.15 14.75 -1.12
CA GLU A 37 20.54 15.14 -2.39
C GLU A 37 19.02 14.90 -2.38
N LYS A 38 18.58 13.71 -1.98
CA LYS A 38 17.15 13.38 -1.85
C LYS A 38 16.44 14.25 -0.81
N LYS A 39 17.11 14.60 0.30
CA LYS A 39 16.57 15.58 1.27
C LYS A 39 16.34 16.96 0.64
N ILE A 40 17.25 17.41 -0.22
CA ILE A 40 17.11 18.67 -0.95
C ILE A 40 15.93 18.59 -1.93
N ILE A 41 15.80 17.49 -2.69
CA ILE A 41 14.66 17.25 -3.59
C ILE A 41 13.34 17.36 -2.80
N LEU A 42 13.22 16.64 -1.69
CA LEU A 42 12.03 16.66 -0.85
C LEU A 42 11.74 18.08 -0.31
N ALA A 43 12.75 18.79 0.17
CA ALA A 43 12.61 20.16 0.66
C ALA A 43 12.11 21.11 -0.43
N THR A 44 12.61 21.00 -1.66
CA THR A 44 12.12 21.78 -2.81
C THR A 44 10.65 21.49 -3.09
N LEU A 45 10.24 20.22 -3.10
CA LEU A 45 8.84 19.85 -3.33
C LEU A 45 7.93 20.37 -2.20
N CYS A 46 8.38 20.28 -0.95
CA CYS A 46 7.66 20.83 0.21
C CYS A 46 7.47 22.35 0.12
N LEU A 47 8.52 23.09 -0.26
CA LEU A 47 8.44 24.53 -0.46
C LEU A 47 7.48 24.89 -1.61
N GLY A 48 7.52 24.14 -2.71
CA GLY A 48 6.61 24.33 -3.84
C GLY A 48 5.16 24.12 -3.45
N ASN A 49 4.86 23.04 -2.73
CA ASN A 49 3.52 22.78 -2.21
C ASN A 49 3.08 23.88 -1.22
N PHE A 50 3.94 24.28 -0.29
CA PHE A 50 3.64 25.33 0.68
C PHE A 50 3.23 26.64 0.01
N PHE A 51 4.06 27.18 -0.90
CA PHE A 51 3.77 28.46 -1.54
C PHE A 51 2.58 28.38 -2.50
N THR A 52 2.41 27.26 -3.21
CA THR A 52 1.25 27.06 -4.10
C THR A 52 -0.05 26.97 -3.31
N SER A 53 -0.09 26.22 -2.21
CA SER A 53 -1.26 26.14 -1.32
C SER A 53 -1.54 27.46 -0.60
N THR A 54 -0.49 28.18 -0.19
CA THR A 54 -0.61 29.53 0.40
C THR A 54 -1.28 30.49 -0.58
N PHE A 55 -0.84 30.48 -1.84
CA PHE A 55 -1.42 31.30 -2.90
C PHE A 55 -2.88 30.93 -3.19
N TYR A 56 -3.18 29.63 -3.33
CA TYR A 56 -4.55 29.17 -3.54
C TYR A 56 -5.49 29.66 -2.44
N ALA A 57 -5.08 29.52 -1.17
CA ALA A 57 -5.90 29.87 -0.02
C ALA A 57 -6.05 31.39 0.18
N CYS A 58 -5.06 32.19 -0.17
CA CYS A 58 -5.11 33.64 0.08
C CYS A 58 -6.13 34.36 -0.80
N ILE A 59 -6.35 33.89 -2.04
CA ILE A 59 -7.23 34.54 -3.02
C ILE A 59 -8.65 34.73 -2.46
N ALA A 60 -9.16 33.71 -1.74
CA ALA A 60 -10.52 33.71 -1.21
C ALA A 60 -10.81 34.87 -0.24
N VAL A 61 -9.79 35.46 0.40
CA VAL A 61 -9.99 36.43 1.48
C VAL A 61 -10.35 37.82 0.99
N PHE A 62 -9.80 38.25 -0.15
CA PHE A 62 -9.93 39.64 -0.62
C PHE A 62 -10.34 39.76 -2.10
N PHE A 63 -10.19 38.69 -2.90
CA PHE A 63 -10.56 38.73 -4.32
C PHE A 63 -12.06 39.00 -4.55
N PRO A 64 -13.01 38.38 -3.82
CA PRO A 64 -14.45 38.63 -4.05
C PRO A 64 -14.85 40.10 -3.87
N SER A 65 -14.35 40.76 -2.81
CA SER A 65 -14.61 42.18 -2.56
C SER A 65 -14.00 43.09 -3.63
N PHE A 66 -12.79 42.78 -4.09
CA PHE A 66 -12.13 43.55 -5.14
C PHE A 66 -12.86 43.39 -6.49
N ALA A 67 -13.21 42.17 -6.86
CA ALA A 67 -13.94 41.90 -8.09
C ALA A 67 -15.32 42.60 -8.10
N ALA A 68 -16.04 42.61 -6.98
CA ALA A 68 -17.28 43.34 -6.83
C ALA A 68 -17.09 44.86 -7.02
N SER A 69 -15.98 45.44 -6.52
CA SER A 69 -15.66 46.86 -6.75
C SER A 69 -15.41 47.21 -8.22
N LYS A 70 -15.03 46.22 -9.03
CA LYS A 70 -14.86 46.30 -10.50
C LYS A 70 -16.14 45.95 -11.26
N GLY A 71 -17.27 45.73 -10.57
CA GLY A 71 -18.57 45.42 -11.18
C GLY A 71 -18.75 43.95 -11.58
N ALA A 72 -17.88 43.03 -11.12
CA ALA A 72 -18.09 41.60 -11.33
C ALA A 72 -19.27 41.10 -10.49
N SER A 73 -20.10 40.23 -11.07
CA SER A 73 -21.17 39.56 -10.33
C SER A 73 -20.62 38.47 -9.41
N GLY A 74 -21.41 38.04 -8.43
CA GLY A 74 -21.04 36.89 -7.59
C GLY A 74 -20.82 35.61 -8.42
N THR A 75 -21.58 35.44 -9.49
CA THR A 75 -21.42 34.34 -10.45
C THR A 75 -20.07 34.41 -11.15
N ASP A 76 -19.64 35.59 -11.59
CA ASP A 76 -18.33 35.77 -12.24
C ASP A 76 -17.20 35.36 -11.30
N VAL A 77 -17.27 35.80 -10.03
CA VAL A 77 -16.28 35.43 -9.01
C VAL A 77 -16.25 33.91 -8.80
N GLY A 78 -17.41 33.27 -8.64
CA GLY A 78 -17.50 31.82 -8.47
C GLY A 78 -16.91 31.04 -9.65
N LEU A 79 -17.20 31.47 -10.88
CA LEU A 79 -16.66 30.87 -12.09
C LEU A 79 -15.14 31.06 -12.21
N VAL A 80 -14.58 32.20 -11.77
CA VAL A 80 -13.13 32.44 -11.73
C VAL A 80 -12.44 31.49 -10.73
N PHE A 81 -13.05 31.16 -9.60
CA PHE A 81 -12.52 30.13 -8.69
C PHE A 81 -12.65 28.72 -9.29
N GLY A 82 -13.78 28.40 -9.92
CA GLY A 82 -14.05 27.06 -10.45
C GLY A 82 -13.24 26.69 -11.70
N ILE A 83 -13.02 27.64 -12.63
CA ILE A 83 -12.40 27.34 -13.93
C ILE A 83 -11.01 26.74 -13.79
N MET A 84 -10.24 27.17 -12.78
CA MET A 84 -8.90 26.62 -12.54
C MET A 84 -8.96 25.12 -12.21
N GLN A 85 -9.89 24.71 -11.35
CA GLN A 85 -10.09 23.29 -10.99
C GLN A 85 -10.58 22.46 -12.19
N LEU A 86 -11.43 23.04 -13.04
CA LEU A 86 -11.87 22.40 -14.28
C LEU A 86 -10.69 22.15 -15.25
N VAL A 87 -9.81 23.14 -15.41
CA VAL A 87 -8.58 22.97 -16.21
C VAL A 87 -7.67 21.93 -15.58
N MET A 88 -7.46 21.98 -14.27
CA MET A 88 -6.64 20.98 -13.57
C MET A 88 -7.20 19.58 -13.73
N PHE A 89 -8.51 19.38 -13.67
CA PHE A 89 -9.14 18.09 -13.93
C PHE A 89 -8.74 17.52 -15.30
N VAL A 90 -8.85 18.31 -16.36
CA VAL A 90 -8.53 17.87 -17.73
C VAL A 90 -7.03 17.68 -17.91
N PHE A 91 -6.21 18.63 -17.45
CA PHE A 91 -4.78 18.64 -17.76
C PHE A 91 -3.94 17.78 -16.82
N ASN A 92 -4.35 17.50 -15.58
CA ASN A 92 -3.68 16.50 -14.74
C ASN A 92 -3.66 15.14 -15.44
N PHE A 93 -4.75 14.80 -16.13
CA PHE A 93 -4.84 13.60 -16.93
C PHE A 93 -3.89 13.65 -18.15
N VAL A 94 -3.88 14.76 -18.90
CA VAL A 94 -3.01 14.94 -20.08
C VAL A 94 -1.53 14.88 -19.69
N TRP A 95 -1.14 15.59 -18.62
CA TRP A 95 0.23 15.60 -18.12
C TRP A 95 0.68 14.23 -17.61
N GLY A 96 -0.22 13.48 -16.95
CA GLY A 96 0.08 12.14 -16.49
C GLY A 96 0.44 11.17 -17.62
N LEU A 97 -0.19 11.30 -18.79
CA LEU A 97 0.10 10.46 -19.96
C LEU A 97 1.32 10.92 -20.75
N THR A 98 1.56 12.23 -20.80
CA THR A 98 2.62 12.83 -21.63
C THR A 98 3.92 13.09 -20.88
N ILE A 99 3.97 12.78 -19.57
CA ILE A 99 5.13 13.02 -18.70
C ILE A 99 6.43 12.42 -19.24
N HIS A 100 6.34 11.32 -19.99
CA HIS A 100 7.48 10.63 -20.56
C HIS A 100 8.16 11.40 -21.71
N ASN A 101 7.39 12.20 -22.46
CA ASN A 101 7.91 13.03 -23.54
C ASN A 101 8.52 14.33 -23.01
N ILE A 102 7.92 14.86 -21.95
CA ILE A 102 8.23 16.17 -21.39
C ILE A 102 9.38 16.07 -20.37
N GLY A 103 9.42 14.99 -19.59
CA GLY A 103 10.31 14.80 -18.44
C GLY A 103 9.77 15.47 -17.17
N THR A 104 9.96 14.79 -16.02
CA THR A 104 9.45 15.23 -14.71
C THR A 104 9.98 16.59 -14.29
N LYS A 105 11.29 16.81 -14.42
CA LYS A 105 11.95 18.08 -14.06
C LYS A 105 11.45 19.26 -14.88
N PHE A 106 11.46 19.11 -16.21
CA PHE A 106 11.02 20.20 -17.08
C PHE A 106 9.54 20.49 -16.88
N MET A 107 8.70 19.46 -16.72
CA MET A 107 7.28 19.63 -16.42
C MET A 107 7.03 20.38 -15.11
N TYR A 108 7.76 20.05 -14.04
CA TYR A 108 7.65 20.75 -12.76
C TYR A 108 8.10 22.22 -12.86
N VAL A 109 9.29 22.47 -13.44
CA VAL A 109 9.88 23.81 -13.55
C VAL A 109 9.06 24.72 -14.47
N SER A 110 8.69 24.24 -15.66
CA SER A 110 7.83 25.00 -16.58
C SER A 110 6.44 25.21 -16.00
N GLY A 111 5.87 24.22 -15.32
CA GLY A 111 4.61 24.34 -14.60
C GLY A 111 4.64 25.43 -13.53
N ILE A 112 5.68 25.46 -12.69
CA ILE A 112 5.88 26.53 -11.70
C ILE A 112 6.06 27.88 -12.38
N GLY A 113 6.81 27.94 -13.48
CA GLY A 113 7.00 29.18 -14.25
C GLY A 113 5.67 29.75 -14.75
N VAL A 114 4.81 28.89 -15.30
CA VAL A 114 3.48 29.26 -15.79
C VAL A 114 2.55 29.63 -14.64
N ALA A 115 2.47 28.81 -13.58
CA ALA A 115 1.59 29.05 -12.43
C ALA A 115 2.00 30.31 -11.65
N GLY A 116 3.27 30.45 -11.31
CA GLY A 116 3.81 31.63 -10.60
C GLY A 116 3.75 32.90 -11.44
N GLY A 117 3.97 32.80 -12.75
CA GLY A 117 3.80 33.92 -13.69
C GLY A 117 2.35 34.38 -13.78
N ALA A 118 1.41 33.44 -13.94
CA ALA A 118 -0.02 33.73 -13.94
C ALA A 118 -0.49 34.30 -12.61
N ALA A 119 0.00 33.76 -11.49
CA ALA A 119 -0.26 34.27 -10.15
C ALA A 119 0.17 35.74 -9.98
N ALA A 120 1.37 36.10 -10.45
CA ALA A 120 1.84 37.49 -10.42
C ALA A 120 1.04 38.40 -11.37
N LEU A 121 0.70 37.90 -12.57
CA LEU A 121 -0.15 38.62 -13.54
C LEU A 121 -1.53 38.94 -12.96
N MET A 122 -2.08 38.07 -12.11
CA MET A 122 -3.36 38.31 -11.43
C MET A 122 -3.35 39.62 -10.62
N GLY A 123 -2.23 39.97 -10.00
CA GLY A 123 -2.07 41.25 -9.28
C GLY A 123 -2.11 42.46 -10.22
N ILE A 124 -1.55 42.32 -11.42
CA ILE A 124 -1.51 43.39 -12.44
C ILE A 124 -2.89 43.69 -13.02
N LEU A 125 -3.84 42.76 -12.90
CA LEU A 125 -5.23 42.97 -13.32
C LEU A 125 -5.93 44.09 -12.55
N GLU A 126 -5.34 44.61 -11.46
CA GLU A 126 -5.81 45.83 -10.80
C GLU A 126 -6.00 47.00 -11.78
N PHE A 127 -5.10 47.12 -12.77
CA PHE A 127 -5.13 48.19 -13.76
C PHE A 127 -6.01 47.89 -14.98
N CYS A 128 -6.64 46.71 -15.04
CA CYS A 128 -7.49 46.34 -16.15
C CYS A 128 -8.81 47.17 -16.14
N PRO A 129 -9.26 47.68 -17.30
CA PRO A 129 -10.52 48.40 -17.41
C PRO A 129 -11.76 47.47 -17.34
N ASN A 130 -12.89 48.02 -16.89
CA ASN A 130 -14.21 47.36 -16.88
C ASN A 130 -14.84 47.56 -18.27
N PRO A 131 -14.88 46.55 -19.17
CA PRO A 131 -15.44 45.22 -18.92
C PRO A 131 -14.47 44.04 -19.12
N SER A 132 -13.22 44.30 -19.51
CA SER A 132 -12.24 43.25 -19.81
C SER A 132 -11.70 42.55 -18.57
N PHE A 133 -11.85 43.13 -17.37
CA PHE A 133 -11.34 42.60 -16.12
C PHE A 133 -11.73 41.13 -15.88
N VAL A 134 -13.02 40.82 -15.97
CA VAL A 134 -13.54 39.46 -15.73
C VAL A 134 -12.95 38.48 -16.74
N ALA A 135 -12.99 38.81 -18.04
CA ALA A 135 -12.43 37.98 -19.09
C ALA A 135 -10.92 37.72 -18.90
N MET A 136 -10.16 38.73 -18.48
CA MET A 136 -8.74 38.57 -18.18
C MET A 136 -8.50 37.72 -16.93
N CYS A 137 -9.31 37.84 -15.88
CA CYS A 137 -9.25 36.93 -14.73
C CYS A 137 -9.49 35.47 -15.14
N PHE A 138 -10.45 35.22 -16.03
CA PHE A 138 -10.68 33.89 -16.58
C PHE A 138 -9.46 33.37 -17.34
N LEU A 139 -8.88 34.17 -18.23
CA LEU A 139 -7.69 33.79 -19.00
C LEU A 139 -6.49 33.49 -18.10
N VAL A 140 -6.24 34.33 -17.09
CA VAL A 140 -5.16 34.11 -16.14
C VAL A 140 -5.39 32.82 -15.34
N ARG A 141 -6.61 32.56 -14.87
CA ARG A 141 -6.95 31.32 -14.13
C ARG A 141 -6.87 30.06 -14.99
N LEU A 142 -7.22 30.15 -16.28
CA LEU A 142 -7.01 29.05 -17.23
C LEU A 142 -5.53 28.71 -17.34
N VAL A 143 -4.68 29.71 -17.56
CA VAL A 143 -3.22 29.53 -17.67
C VAL A 143 -2.62 29.04 -16.36
N GLU A 144 -3.05 29.58 -15.23
CA GLU A 144 -2.63 29.14 -13.91
C GLU A 144 -2.98 27.67 -13.67
N GLY A 145 -4.20 27.24 -14.02
CA GLY A 145 -4.65 25.86 -13.90
C GLY A 145 -3.80 24.88 -14.74
N LEU A 146 -3.36 25.29 -15.94
CA LEU A 146 -2.44 24.49 -16.77
C LEU A 146 -1.10 24.25 -16.06
N GLY A 147 -0.53 25.32 -15.50
CA GLY A 147 0.73 25.28 -14.76
C GLY A 147 0.60 24.47 -13.48
N ALA A 148 -0.42 24.74 -12.67
CA ALA A 148 -0.68 24.03 -11.42
C ALA A 148 -0.85 22.52 -11.63
N ALA A 149 -1.58 22.12 -12.68
CA ALA A 149 -1.73 20.71 -13.03
C ALA A 149 -0.37 20.03 -13.34
N ALA A 150 0.51 20.73 -14.06
CA ALA A 150 1.84 20.22 -14.39
C ALA A 150 2.69 20.06 -13.12
N VAL A 151 2.65 21.02 -12.20
CA VAL A 151 3.39 20.99 -10.93
C VAL A 151 2.96 19.81 -10.07
N VAL A 152 1.66 19.69 -9.81
CA VAL A 152 1.14 18.64 -8.90
C VAL A 152 1.39 17.25 -9.50
N THR A 153 1.14 17.09 -10.81
CA THR A 153 1.37 15.82 -11.50
C THR A 153 2.85 15.40 -11.46
N ALA A 154 3.76 16.35 -11.73
CA ALA A 154 5.20 16.10 -11.69
C ALA A 154 5.70 15.82 -10.27
N SER A 155 5.22 16.56 -9.27
CA SER A 155 5.61 16.42 -7.86
C SER A 155 5.42 14.99 -7.35
N PHE A 156 4.22 14.42 -7.55
CA PHE A 156 3.91 13.07 -7.07
C PHE A 156 4.71 12.01 -7.82
N THR A 157 4.94 12.24 -9.12
CA THR A 157 5.75 11.34 -9.95
C THR A 157 7.21 11.32 -9.49
N ILE A 158 7.79 12.49 -9.19
CA ILE A 158 9.15 12.61 -8.66
C ILE A 158 9.26 11.90 -7.30
N ILE A 159 8.25 12.03 -6.43
CA ILE A 159 8.23 11.33 -5.13
C ILE A 159 8.24 9.81 -5.32
N ALA A 160 7.41 9.28 -6.21
CA ALA A 160 7.35 7.85 -6.47
C ALA A 160 8.66 7.31 -7.08
N ASP A 161 9.31 8.08 -7.94
CA ASP A 161 10.55 7.70 -8.61
C ASP A 161 11.76 7.77 -7.68
N GLU A 162 11.88 8.84 -6.88
CA GLU A 162 13.00 9.05 -5.97
C GLU A 162 12.88 8.27 -4.65
N PHE A 163 11.66 7.97 -4.20
CA PHE A 163 11.38 7.34 -2.91
C PHE A 163 10.46 6.11 -3.01
N PRO A 164 10.78 5.11 -3.86
CA PRO A 164 9.90 3.97 -4.12
C PRO A 164 9.59 3.12 -2.87
N LYS A 165 10.45 3.16 -1.84
CA LYS A 165 10.29 2.40 -0.59
C LYS A 165 9.46 3.12 0.48
N SER A 166 9.27 4.43 0.34
CA SER A 166 8.65 5.28 1.37
C SER A 166 7.73 6.33 0.74
N VAL A 167 6.99 5.93 -0.29
CA VAL A 167 6.17 6.85 -1.09
C VAL A 167 5.13 7.55 -0.20
N SER A 168 4.45 6.82 0.68
CA SER A 168 3.39 7.39 1.53
C SER A 168 3.95 8.32 2.61
N THR A 169 5.12 8.04 3.17
CA THR A 169 5.80 8.93 4.14
C THR A 169 6.19 10.25 3.50
N MET A 170 6.86 10.20 2.33
CA MET A 170 7.29 11.42 1.64
C MET A 170 6.10 12.24 1.16
N PHE A 171 5.05 11.57 0.69
CA PHE A 171 3.78 12.19 0.37
C PHE A 171 3.16 12.89 1.59
N GLY A 172 3.08 12.21 2.73
CA GLY A 172 2.56 12.79 3.97
C GLY A 172 3.36 14.01 4.45
N ILE A 173 4.68 14.02 4.27
CA ILE A 173 5.53 15.19 4.55
C ILE A 173 5.18 16.34 3.60
N CYS A 174 5.12 16.12 2.29
CA CYS A 174 4.75 17.16 1.33
C CYS A 174 3.36 17.74 1.61
N GLU A 175 2.41 16.88 1.96
CA GLU A 175 1.05 17.26 2.33
C GLU A 175 0.96 18.04 3.64
N THR A 176 1.88 17.79 4.57
CA THR A 176 2.02 18.61 5.79
C THR A 176 2.30 20.07 5.41
N PHE A 177 3.19 20.30 4.44
CA PHE A 177 3.49 21.64 3.96
C PHE A 177 2.35 22.26 3.12
N SER A 178 1.61 21.45 2.35
CA SER A 178 0.37 21.89 1.71
C SER A 178 -0.64 22.38 2.76
N GLY A 179 -0.87 21.58 3.81
CA GLY A 179 -1.76 21.90 4.93
C GLY A 179 -1.34 23.18 5.67
N LEU A 180 -0.04 23.34 5.92
CA LEU A 180 0.51 24.57 6.48
C LEU A 180 0.26 25.79 5.58
N GLY A 181 0.37 25.62 4.26
CA GLY A 181 0.07 26.66 3.28
C GLY A 181 -1.40 27.08 3.30
N PHE A 182 -2.34 26.12 3.33
CA PHE A 182 -3.77 26.42 3.49
C PHE A 182 -4.06 27.14 4.81
N MET A 183 -3.37 26.75 5.88
CA MET A 183 -3.51 27.32 7.22
C MET A 183 -3.01 28.77 7.29
N LEU A 184 -1.84 29.06 6.73
CA LEU A 184 -1.22 30.38 6.79
C LEU A 184 -1.63 31.31 5.64
N GLY A 185 -2.15 30.77 4.54
CA GLY A 185 -2.53 31.52 3.34
C GLY A 185 -3.45 32.72 3.60
N PRO A 186 -4.57 32.55 4.33
CA PRO A 186 -5.43 33.68 4.67
C PRO A 186 -4.74 34.76 5.51
N VAL A 187 -3.87 34.37 6.45
CA VAL A 187 -3.15 35.30 7.33
C VAL A 187 -2.10 36.09 6.56
N ILE A 188 -1.26 35.39 5.78
CA ILE A 188 -0.23 35.99 4.92
C ILE A 188 -0.90 36.89 3.87
N GLY A 189 -1.96 36.39 3.21
CA GLY A 189 -2.73 37.14 2.22
C GLY A 189 -3.34 38.42 2.76
N SER A 190 -4.01 38.34 3.92
CA SER A 190 -4.62 39.51 4.57
C SER A 190 -3.58 40.54 5.00
N GLY A 191 -2.45 40.09 5.57
CA GLY A 191 -1.37 40.98 5.99
C GLY A 191 -0.73 41.72 4.81
N LEU A 192 -0.44 40.99 3.73
CA LEU A 192 0.09 41.59 2.49
C LEU A 192 -0.90 42.56 1.85
N PHE A 193 -2.20 42.24 1.87
CA PHE A 193 -3.25 43.09 1.33
C PHE A 193 -3.37 44.42 2.11
N GLN A 194 -3.29 44.38 3.44
CA GLN A 194 -3.35 45.58 4.27
C GLN A 194 -2.14 46.50 4.08
N LEU A 195 -0.95 45.93 3.84
CA LEU A 195 0.29 46.69 3.70
C LEU A 195 0.48 47.27 2.29
N GLY A 196 0.06 46.55 1.25
CA GLY A 196 0.39 46.89 -0.14
C GLY A 196 -0.76 46.80 -1.14
N GLY A 197 -2.01 46.73 -0.66
CA GLY A 197 -3.20 46.71 -1.51
C GLY A 197 -3.40 45.40 -2.26
N PHE A 198 -4.21 45.43 -3.32
CA PHE A 198 -4.59 44.23 -4.08
C PHE A 198 -3.39 43.57 -4.77
N MET A 199 -2.47 44.36 -5.33
CA MET A 199 -1.27 43.84 -5.99
C MET A 199 -0.31 43.03 -5.11
N ALA A 200 -0.10 43.45 -3.86
CA ALA A 200 1.00 42.94 -3.04
C ALA A 200 0.93 41.42 -2.76
N PRO A 201 -0.21 40.83 -2.35
CA PRO A 201 -0.32 39.38 -2.16
C PRO A 201 0.05 38.58 -3.41
N PHE A 202 -0.43 39.01 -4.59
CA PHE A 202 -0.23 38.28 -5.84
C PHE A 202 1.21 38.33 -6.34
N ILE A 203 1.83 39.51 -6.33
CA ILE A 203 3.19 39.67 -6.80
C ILE A 203 4.17 38.98 -5.86
N ILE A 204 4.03 39.18 -4.54
CA ILE A 204 4.98 38.62 -3.57
C ILE A 204 4.91 37.10 -3.54
N LEU A 205 3.70 36.51 -3.48
CA LEU A 205 3.54 35.06 -3.49
C LEU A 205 3.86 34.46 -4.86
N GLY A 206 3.47 35.12 -5.96
CA GLY A 206 3.82 34.69 -7.31
C GLY A 206 5.34 34.66 -7.54
N VAL A 207 6.06 35.70 -7.10
CA VAL A 207 7.53 35.72 -7.13
C VAL A 207 8.13 34.65 -6.23
N ALA A 208 7.57 34.41 -5.03
CA ALA A 208 8.04 33.34 -4.16
C ALA A 208 7.92 31.96 -4.82
N VAL A 209 6.79 31.68 -5.49
CA VAL A 209 6.59 30.46 -6.30
C VAL A 209 7.63 30.37 -7.43
N LEU A 210 7.90 31.47 -8.15
CA LEU A 210 8.92 31.50 -9.20
C LEU A 210 10.34 31.25 -8.67
N VAL A 211 10.68 31.79 -7.50
CA VAL A 211 11.96 31.53 -6.83
C VAL A 211 12.11 30.04 -6.50
N VAL A 212 11.04 29.39 -6.03
CA VAL A 212 11.06 27.93 -5.83
C VAL A 212 11.28 27.20 -7.16
N GLY A 213 10.69 27.64 -8.26
CA GLY A 213 10.94 27.09 -9.60
C GLY A 213 12.40 27.23 -10.06
N ALA A 214 13.01 28.39 -9.77
CA ALA A 214 14.43 28.62 -10.04
C ALA A 214 15.30 27.65 -9.22
N VAL A 215 15.02 27.49 -7.92
CA VAL A 215 15.70 26.49 -7.07
C VAL A 215 15.49 25.08 -7.61
N ALA A 216 14.26 24.72 -7.99
CA ALA A 216 13.91 23.42 -8.54
C ALA A 216 14.69 23.05 -9.80
N THR A 217 15.09 24.04 -10.60
CA THR A 217 15.93 23.85 -11.79
C THR A 217 17.29 23.26 -11.43
N TYR A 218 17.84 23.61 -10.27
CA TYR A 218 19.14 23.08 -9.81
C TYR A 218 19.00 21.85 -8.93
N THR A 219 17.92 21.73 -8.17
CA THR A 219 17.77 20.64 -7.19
C THR A 219 17.12 19.38 -7.75
N LEU A 220 16.24 19.49 -8.76
CA LEU A 220 15.51 18.31 -9.26
C LEU A 220 16.35 17.46 -10.22
N PRO A 221 16.21 16.12 -10.15
CA PRO A 221 16.97 15.18 -10.96
C PRO A 221 16.52 15.21 -12.42
N LEU A 222 17.46 14.97 -13.34
CA LEU A 222 17.18 14.83 -14.77
C LEU A 222 16.87 13.37 -15.08
N ASN A 223 15.60 13.02 -15.21
CA ASN A 223 15.20 11.64 -15.48
C ASN A 223 15.10 11.40 -16.99
N LYS A 224 15.94 10.50 -17.51
CA LYS A 224 15.89 10.06 -18.92
C LYS A 224 14.79 9.02 -19.07
N THR A 225 13.83 9.30 -19.94
CA THR A 225 12.64 8.46 -20.14
C THR A 225 12.95 7.35 -21.15
N THR A 226 12.50 6.12 -20.87
CA THR A 226 12.53 5.00 -21.82
C THR A 226 11.12 4.61 -22.23
N ARG A 227 10.84 4.82 -23.52
CA ARG A 227 9.66 4.45 -24.34
C ARG A 227 8.26 4.67 -23.75
N GLY A 228 7.56 5.62 -24.37
CA GLY A 228 6.18 6.01 -24.12
C GLY A 228 5.13 4.94 -24.32
N ARG A 229 4.10 5.00 -23.48
CA ARG A 229 2.91 4.15 -23.53
C ARG A 229 1.75 4.82 -24.23
N ASP A 230 0.97 4.02 -24.95
CA ASP A 230 -0.26 4.45 -25.62
C ASP A 230 -1.46 4.59 -24.66
N PHE A 231 -2.44 5.41 -25.05
CA PHE A 231 -3.75 5.59 -24.39
C PHE A 231 -4.46 4.26 -24.03
N GLY A 232 -4.20 3.18 -24.78
CA GLY A 232 -4.72 1.85 -24.47
C GLY A 232 -4.32 1.34 -23.08
N THR A 233 -3.10 1.67 -22.63
CA THR A 233 -2.56 1.30 -21.31
C THR A 233 -3.31 2.00 -20.18
N PHE A 234 -3.70 3.25 -20.39
CA PHE A 234 -4.50 4.02 -19.44
C PHE A 234 -5.91 3.46 -19.28
N ARG A 235 -6.55 3.11 -20.40
CA ARG A 235 -7.89 2.51 -20.39
C ARG A 235 -7.90 1.21 -19.58
N THR A 236 -6.84 0.41 -19.69
CA THR A 236 -6.65 -0.79 -18.87
C THR A 236 -6.48 -0.45 -17.39
N TYR A 237 -5.71 0.59 -17.07
CA TYR A 237 -5.51 1.06 -15.69
C TYR A 237 -6.81 1.51 -15.01
N ILE A 238 -7.58 2.41 -15.63
CA ILE A 238 -8.86 2.87 -15.07
C ILE A 238 -9.89 1.74 -15.00
N ARG A 239 -9.80 0.70 -15.83
CA ARG A 239 -10.71 -0.45 -15.72
C ARG A 239 -10.47 -1.34 -14.51
N ILE A 240 -9.36 -1.16 -13.79
CA ILE A 240 -9.09 -1.91 -12.57
C ILE A 240 -10.07 -1.42 -11.48
N PRO A 241 -10.97 -2.29 -10.95
CA PRO A 241 -12.00 -1.85 -10.00
C PRO A 241 -11.43 -1.20 -8.72
N ALA A 242 -10.28 -1.69 -8.26
CA ALA A 242 -9.58 -1.13 -7.12
C ALA A 242 -9.12 0.32 -7.36
N VAL A 243 -8.69 0.65 -8.58
CA VAL A 243 -8.30 2.02 -8.95
C VAL A 243 -9.51 2.94 -9.01
N LEU A 244 -10.62 2.49 -9.61
CA LEU A 244 -11.84 3.32 -9.66
C LEU A 244 -12.37 3.67 -8.27
N ILE A 245 -12.36 2.71 -7.35
CA ILE A 245 -12.89 2.93 -6.01
C ILE A 245 -11.99 3.88 -5.20
N THR A 246 -10.67 3.80 -5.35
CA THR A 246 -9.77 4.76 -4.68
C THR A 246 -9.92 6.17 -5.26
N LEU A 247 -10.07 6.31 -6.59
CA LEU A 247 -10.37 7.59 -7.23
C LEU A 247 -11.73 8.14 -6.77
N LEU A 248 -12.73 7.28 -6.59
CA LEU A 248 -14.04 7.68 -6.08
C LEU A 248 -13.97 8.15 -4.62
N CYS A 249 -13.19 7.48 -3.76
CA CYS A 249 -12.96 7.93 -2.38
C CYS A 249 -12.36 9.34 -2.34
N VAL A 250 -11.35 9.58 -3.18
CA VAL A 250 -10.67 10.89 -3.29
C VAL A 250 -11.61 11.95 -3.82
N PHE A 251 -12.41 11.62 -4.84
CA PHE A 251 -13.44 12.51 -5.36
C PHE A 251 -14.48 12.90 -4.30
N THR A 252 -14.96 11.96 -3.48
CA THR A 252 -15.98 12.26 -2.47
C THR A 252 -15.47 13.15 -1.33
N ILE A 253 -14.23 12.90 -0.84
CA ILE A 253 -13.64 13.76 0.19
C ILE A 253 -13.39 15.18 -0.36
N THR A 254 -12.84 15.32 -1.57
CA THR A 254 -12.54 16.65 -2.12
C THR A 254 -13.80 17.40 -2.55
N SER A 255 -14.87 16.70 -2.93
CA SER A 255 -16.18 17.33 -3.19
C SER A 255 -16.76 17.97 -1.94
N GLY A 256 -16.78 17.25 -0.81
CA GLY A 256 -17.30 17.83 0.42
C GLY A 256 -16.37 18.91 1.00
N LEU A 257 -15.04 18.77 0.88
CA LEU A 257 -14.10 19.85 1.21
C LEU A 257 -14.36 21.11 0.38
N GLY A 258 -14.53 20.99 -0.94
CA GLY A 258 -14.84 22.13 -1.80
C GLY A 258 -16.14 22.84 -1.40
N PHE A 259 -17.19 22.08 -1.06
CA PHE A 259 -18.42 22.67 -0.55
C PHE A 259 -18.20 23.41 0.79
N ILE A 260 -17.43 22.82 1.72
CA ILE A 260 -17.08 23.45 2.99
C ILE A 260 -16.32 24.76 2.75
N ASP A 261 -15.32 24.78 1.87
CA ASP A 261 -14.56 25.99 1.56
C ASP A 261 -15.47 27.14 1.09
N ALA A 262 -16.50 26.84 0.31
CA ALA A 262 -17.42 27.83 -0.24
C ALA A 262 -18.46 28.33 0.77
N ALA A 263 -19.07 27.43 1.55
CA ALA A 263 -20.29 27.75 2.32
C ALA A 263 -20.09 27.76 3.84
N TYR A 264 -18.99 27.23 4.36
CA TYR A 264 -18.85 26.98 5.80
C TYR A 264 -18.78 28.26 6.64
N SER A 265 -18.18 29.32 6.08
CA SER A 265 -18.04 30.60 6.78
C SER A 265 -19.40 31.26 7.04
N ALA A 266 -20.36 31.10 6.12
CA ALA A 266 -21.72 31.61 6.26
C ALA A 266 -22.50 30.88 7.36
N HIS A 267 -22.29 29.56 7.50
CA HIS A 267 -22.90 28.77 8.57
C HIS A 267 -22.34 29.16 9.95
N LEU A 268 -21.01 29.25 10.08
CA LEU A 268 -20.36 29.51 11.36
C LEU A 268 -20.63 30.92 11.93
N ARG A 269 -20.88 31.93 11.09
CA ARG A 269 -21.20 33.30 11.53
C ARG A 269 -22.43 33.37 12.45
N ARG A 270 -23.33 32.38 12.40
CA ARG A 270 -24.49 32.29 13.30
C ARG A 270 -24.07 31.97 14.74
N PHE A 271 -22.99 31.22 14.92
CA PHE A 271 -22.46 30.80 16.21
C PHE A 271 -21.31 31.68 16.70
N LEU A 272 -20.55 32.26 15.76
CA LEU A 272 -19.32 33.02 16.02
C LEU A 272 -19.40 34.40 15.37
N PRO A 273 -19.89 35.42 16.11
CA PRO A 273 -19.90 36.80 15.61
C PRO A 273 -18.49 37.42 15.56
N SER A 274 -17.52 36.89 16.31
CA SER A 274 -16.13 37.34 16.29
C SER A 274 -15.33 36.71 15.14
N THR A 275 -14.73 37.55 14.29
CA THR A 275 -13.87 37.13 13.18
C THR A 275 -12.66 36.31 13.64
N THR A 276 -12.08 36.64 14.80
CA THR A 276 -10.91 35.91 15.35
C THR A 276 -11.27 34.47 15.72
N LEU A 277 -12.42 34.27 16.39
CA LEU A 277 -12.87 32.92 16.76
C LEU A 277 -13.26 32.10 15.52
N LEU A 278 -13.86 32.74 14.52
CA LEU A 278 -14.18 32.12 13.24
C LEU A 278 -12.91 31.53 12.59
N SER A 279 -11.85 32.34 12.45
CA SER A 279 -10.57 31.90 11.88
C SER A 279 -9.92 30.77 12.69
N LEU A 280 -10.06 30.77 14.02
CA LEU A 280 -9.54 29.68 14.86
C LEU A 280 -10.25 28.35 14.58
N VAL A 281 -11.56 28.35 14.32
CA VAL A 281 -12.29 27.11 13.98
C VAL A 281 -11.86 26.57 12.61
N PHE A 282 -11.64 27.42 11.61
CA PHE A 282 -11.09 27.03 10.31
C PHE A 282 -9.66 26.46 10.38
N LEU A 283 -8.91 26.78 11.44
CA LEU A 283 -7.56 26.28 11.69
C LEU A 283 -7.56 24.82 12.17
N ILE A 284 -8.62 24.37 12.84
CA ILE A 284 -8.66 23.05 13.49
C ILE A 284 -8.44 21.89 12.50
N PRO A 285 -9.18 21.76 11.38
CA PRO A 285 -9.01 20.62 10.50
C PRO A 285 -7.63 20.61 9.82
N THR A 286 -7.11 21.79 9.45
CA THR A 286 -5.78 21.93 8.84
C THR A 286 -4.65 21.63 9.83
N ALA A 287 -4.78 22.06 11.08
CA ALA A 287 -3.82 21.74 12.14
C ALA A 287 -3.80 20.24 12.46
N VAL A 288 -4.95 19.60 12.59
CA VAL A 288 -5.04 18.14 12.81
C VAL A 288 -4.40 17.39 11.64
N TYR A 289 -4.72 17.79 10.40
CA TYR A 289 -4.11 17.21 9.20
C TYR A 289 -2.58 17.38 9.19
N PHE A 290 -2.08 18.59 9.48
CA PHE A 290 -0.64 18.92 9.54
C PHE A 290 0.13 17.99 10.49
N PHE A 291 -0.35 17.78 11.71
CA PHE A 291 0.35 16.90 12.66
C PHE A 291 0.17 15.41 12.35
N PHE A 292 -0.96 15.03 11.75
CA PHE A 292 -1.32 13.64 11.54
C PHE A 292 -0.77 13.05 10.22
N ALA A 293 -0.66 13.85 9.16
CA ALA A 293 -0.21 13.43 7.84
C ALA A 293 1.14 12.67 7.81
N PRO A 294 2.23 13.14 8.46
CA PRO A 294 3.52 12.45 8.39
C PRO A 294 3.52 11.15 9.20
N VAL A 295 2.79 11.13 10.32
CA VAL A 295 2.59 9.93 11.14
C VAL A 295 1.84 8.87 10.33
N LEU A 296 0.75 9.26 9.67
CA LEU A 296 -0.03 8.36 8.84
C LEU A 296 0.79 7.82 7.66
N GLY A 297 1.56 8.67 6.98
CA GLY A 297 2.46 8.26 5.90
C GLY A 297 3.45 7.18 6.35
N TYR A 298 4.06 7.36 7.51
CA TYR A 298 4.97 6.36 8.12
C TYR A 298 4.26 5.04 8.47
N LEU A 299 3.05 5.12 9.05
CA LEU A 299 2.27 3.92 9.39
C LEU A 299 1.86 3.14 8.13
N LEU A 300 1.51 3.84 7.04
CA LEU A 300 1.16 3.23 5.76
C LEU A 300 2.32 2.46 5.14
N ASP A 301 3.50 3.07 5.08
CA ASP A 301 4.68 2.39 4.53
C ASP A 301 5.07 1.18 5.40
N ARG A 302 4.95 1.31 6.73
CA ARG A 302 5.30 0.24 7.67
C ARG A 302 4.34 -0.94 7.64
N PHE A 303 3.03 -0.69 7.65
CA PHE A 303 2.02 -1.75 7.80
C PHE A 303 1.42 -2.19 6.46
N GLY A 304 1.45 -1.36 5.41
CA GLY A 304 0.89 -1.69 4.09
C GLY A 304 -0.64 -1.81 4.05
N ARG A 305 -1.35 -1.32 5.08
CA ARG A 305 -2.79 -1.48 5.31
C ARG A 305 -3.64 -0.33 4.73
N ALA A 306 -3.37 0.04 3.48
CA ALA A 306 -3.97 1.24 2.87
C ALA A 306 -5.51 1.20 2.84
N TRP A 307 -6.12 0.03 2.58
CA TRP A 307 -7.57 -0.12 2.54
C TRP A 307 -8.23 0.16 3.89
N GLU A 308 -7.67 -0.36 4.97
CA GLU A 308 -8.19 -0.14 6.31
C GLU A 308 -8.13 1.32 6.73
N PHE A 309 -7.04 2.02 6.38
CA PHE A 309 -6.93 3.45 6.62
C PHE A 309 -7.96 4.25 5.81
N MET A 310 -8.16 3.93 4.53
CA MET A 310 -9.18 4.59 3.71
C MET A 310 -10.60 4.36 4.23
N LEU A 311 -10.91 3.15 4.69
CA LEU A 311 -12.21 2.83 5.31
C LEU A 311 -12.43 3.59 6.60
N ALA A 312 -11.42 3.64 7.48
CA ALA A 312 -11.47 4.45 8.68
C ALA A 312 -11.69 5.93 8.33
N GLY A 313 -10.94 6.45 7.34
CA GLY A 313 -11.09 7.82 6.84
C GLY A 313 -12.50 8.11 6.34
N GLY A 314 -13.11 7.17 5.61
CA GLY A 314 -14.49 7.26 5.17
C GLY A 314 -15.48 7.47 6.31
N VAL A 315 -15.31 6.70 7.39
CA VAL A 315 -16.13 6.83 8.61
C VAL A 315 -15.87 8.16 9.31
N PHE A 316 -14.60 8.54 9.51
CA PHE A 316 -14.23 9.81 10.13
C PHE A 316 -14.84 11.00 9.38
N THR A 317 -14.76 11.00 8.06
CA THR A 317 -15.32 12.07 7.21
C THR A 317 -16.84 12.10 7.23
N ALA A 318 -17.51 10.94 7.18
CA ALA A 318 -18.97 10.87 7.26
C ALA A 318 -19.47 11.45 8.60
N VAL A 319 -18.85 11.03 9.72
CA VAL A 319 -19.13 11.59 11.04
C VAL A 319 -18.81 13.09 11.07
N ALA A 320 -17.68 13.52 10.50
CA ALA A 320 -17.33 14.93 10.45
C ALA A 320 -18.39 15.78 9.74
N TYR A 321 -18.89 15.36 8.58
CA TYR A 321 -19.95 16.08 7.87
C TYR A 321 -21.24 16.18 8.70
N LEU A 322 -21.64 15.09 9.37
CA LEU A 322 -22.82 15.08 10.24
C LEU A 322 -22.70 15.98 11.47
N LEU A 323 -21.48 16.24 11.96
CA LEU A 323 -21.22 17.07 13.14
C LEU A 323 -20.89 18.53 12.79
N MET A 324 -20.25 18.80 11.64
CA MET A 324 -19.85 20.15 11.23
C MET A 324 -21.05 21.03 10.83
N GLY A 325 -22.08 20.43 10.26
CA GLY A 325 -23.42 21.00 10.17
C GLY A 325 -24.36 19.98 10.80
N PRO A 326 -24.58 20.04 12.13
CA PRO A 326 -25.35 19.06 12.88
C PRO A 326 -26.61 18.69 12.10
N SER A 327 -26.67 17.43 11.66
CA SER A 327 -27.74 16.99 10.77
C SER A 327 -29.09 17.26 11.45
N PRO A 328 -30.12 17.74 10.73
CA PRO A 328 -31.45 17.99 11.31
C PRO A 328 -32.13 16.73 11.84
N ILE A 329 -31.52 15.56 11.62
CA ILE A 329 -31.91 14.27 12.18
C ILE A 329 -31.59 14.20 13.68
N PHE A 330 -30.58 14.94 14.15
CA PHE A 330 -30.24 15.03 15.56
C PHE A 330 -31.16 16.00 16.30
N PRO A 331 -31.37 15.80 17.62
CA PRO A 331 -32.12 16.74 18.44
C PRO A 331 -31.45 18.12 18.51
N ASP A 332 -32.26 19.17 18.71
CA ASP A 332 -31.81 20.58 18.71
C ASP A 332 -30.63 20.89 19.66
N TYR A 333 -30.47 20.15 20.75
CA TYR A 333 -29.36 20.35 21.70
C TYR A 333 -27.97 20.01 21.12
N VAL A 334 -27.91 19.34 19.96
CA VAL A 334 -26.67 19.00 19.27
C VAL A 334 -26.15 20.17 18.40
N HIS A 335 -26.98 21.20 18.17
CA HIS A 335 -26.62 22.39 17.38
C HIS A 335 -25.81 23.41 18.20
N VAL A 336 -24.72 22.95 18.83
CA VAL A 336 -23.84 23.76 19.67
C VAL A 336 -22.41 23.78 19.14
N LEU A 337 -21.70 24.87 19.42
CA LEU A 337 -20.35 25.11 18.89
C LEU A 337 -19.35 23.98 19.18
N TRP A 338 -19.43 23.34 20.35
CA TRP A 338 -18.52 22.24 20.72
C TRP A 338 -18.66 21.02 19.80
N VAL A 339 -19.87 20.72 19.32
CA VAL A 339 -20.10 19.61 18.37
C VAL A 339 -19.45 19.93 17.03
N ILE A 340 -19.55 21.18 16.57
CA ILE A 340 -18.92 21.65 15.34
C ILE A 340 -17.39 21.58 15.46
N ILE A 341 -16.83 21.95 16.62
CA ILE A 341 -15.38 21.83 16.90
C ILE A 341 -14.93 20.37 16.82
N ILE A 342 -15.68 19.44 17.42
CA ILE A 342 -15.41 18.00 17.32
C ILE A 342 -15.49 17.55 15.86
N GLY A 343 -16.50 18.00 15.11
CA GLY A 343 -16.63 17.73 13.68
C GLY A 343 -15.39 18.14 12.86
N ASN A 344 -14.81 19.30 13.14
CA ASN A 344 -13.58 19.76 12.49
C ASN A 344 -12.36 18.88 12.82
N ILE A 345 -12.25 18.39 14.05
CA ILE A 345 -11.19 17.46 14.44
C ILE A 345 -11.32 16.15 13.65
N PHE A 346 -12.53 15.60 13.58
CA PHE A 346 -12.81 14.40 12.79
C PHE A 346 -12.54 14.63 11.30
N MET A 347 -12.82 15.83 10.78
CA MET A 347 -12.52 16.20 9.41
C MET A 347 -11.02 16.11 9.13
N GLY A 348 -10.16 16.69 9.98
CA GLY A 348 -8.70 16.63 9.80
C GLY A 348 -8.16 15.20 9.73
N PHE A 349 -8.65 14.30 10.60
CA PHE A 349 -8.31 12.88 10.53
C PHE A 349 -8.84 12.21 9.25
N GLY A 350 -10.10 12.49 8.89
CA GLY A 350 -10.75 11.95 7.69
C GLY A 350 -10.01 12.32 6.41
N VAL A 351 -9.61 13.58 6.27
CA VAL A 351 -8.82 14.09 5.14
C VAL A 351 -7.47 13.36 5.04
N GLY A 352 -6.74 13.23 6.15
CA GLY A 352 -5.49 12.46 6.22
C GLY A 352 -5.65 11.03 5.72
N LEU A 353 -6.62 10.33 6.29
CA LEU A 353 -6.91 8.93 6.02
C LEU A 353 -7.44 8.66 4.60
N GLN A 354 -7.99 9.66 3.91
CA GLN A 354 -8.52 9.50 2.56
C GLN A 354 -7.63 10.07 1.45
N LEU A 355 -6.77 11.07 1.72
CA LEU A 355 -5.91 11.65 0.68
C LEU A 355 -4.52 10.99 0.59
N ILE A 356 -3.97 10.50 1.70
CA ILE A 356 -2.59 9.96 1.74
C ILE A 356 -2.48 8.52 1.21
N PRO A 357 -3.32 7.54 1.62
CA PRO A 357 -3.19 6.16 1.14
C PRO A 357 -3.40 5.91 -0.37
N PRO A 358 -4.33 6.60 -1.08
CA PRO A 358 -4.70 6.25 -2.45
C PRO A 358 -3.53 6.23 -3.43
N PHE A 359 -2.58 7.16 -3.32
CA PHE A 359 -1.47 7.25 -4.26
C PHE A 359 -0.60 5.98 -4.21
N GLY A 360 -0.08 5.64 -3.02
CA GLY A 360 0.71 4.42 -2.82
C GLY A 360 -0.08 3.15 -3.13
N ARG A 361 -1.37 3.11 -2.81
CA ARG A 361 -2.22 1.95 -3.14
C ARG A 361 -2.44 1.79 -4.63
N ASN A 362 -2.74 2.86 -5.35
CA ASN A 362 -2.94 2.84 -6.79
C ASN A 362 -1.67 2.48 -7.52
N LEU A 363 -0.52 2.94 -7.02
CA LEU A 363 0.76 2.55 -7.55
C LEU A 363 1.00 1.06 -7.40
N LYS A 364 0.86 0.54 -6.18
CA LYS A 364 0.98 -0.91 -5.91
C LYS A 364 -0.02 -1.74 -6.74
N THR A 365 -1.25 -1.26 -6.87
CA THR A 365 -2.29 -1.92 -7.68
C THR A 365 -1.92 -1.96 -9.16
N ALA A 366 -1.36 -0.88 -9.71
CA ALA A 366 -0.89 -0.87 -11.09
C ALA A 366 0.22 -1.91 -11.29
N ILE A 367 1.20 -1.96 -10.39
CA ILE A 367 2.31 -2.91 -10.46
C ILE A 367 1.81 -4.36 -10.35
N GLU A 368 0.90 -4.64 -9.41
CA GLU A 368 0.23 -5.95 -9.23
C GLU A 368 -0.53 -6.40 -10.50
N ASN A 369 -0.97 -5.48 -11.35
CA ASN A 369 -1.67 -5.77 -12.61
C ASN A 369 -0.75 -5.73 -13.84
N GLY A 370 0.57 -5.85 -13.66
CA GLY A 370 1.55 -6.00 -14.74
C GLY A 370 2.08 -4.69 -15.32
N PHE A 371 1.89 -3.56 -14.64
CA PHE A 371 2.50 -2.30 -15.05
C PHE A 371 3.95 -2.24 -14.51
N PRO A 372 4.95 -1.87 -15.33
CA PRO A 372 6.33 -1.71 -14.93
C PRO A 372 6.48 -0.51 -14.00
N GLU A 373 7.46 -0.60 -13.12
CA GLU A 373 7.88 0.47 -12.21
C GLU A 373 8.69 1.53 -12.99
N THR A 374 7.97 2.38 -13.73
CA THR A 374 8.54 3.46 -14.52
C THR A 374 7.82 4.78 -14.26
N ILE A 375 8.49 5.87 -14.64
CA ILE A 375 7.97 7.24 -14.60
C ILE A 375 6.58 7.34 -15.27
N ASP A 376 6.33 6.60 -16.34
CA ASP A 376 5.03 6.56 -17.02
C ASP A 376 3.92 6.04 -16.11
N THR A 377 4.18 4.96 -15.37
CA THR A 377 3.21 4.40 -14.41
C THR A 377 2.99 5.39 -13.26
N TYR A 378 4.05 6.01 -12.75
CA TYR A 378 3.96 7.03 -11.70
C TYR A 378 3.17 8.25 -12.15
N GLY A 379 3.41 8.75 -13.36
CA GLY A 379 2.71 9.88 -13.97
C GLY A 379 1.26 9.59 -14.23
N MET A 380 0.94 8.39 -14.70
CA MET A 380 -0.43 7.96 -14.92
C MET A 380 -1.24 7.88 -13.62
N VAL A 381 -0.65 7.29 -12.56
CA VAL A 381 -1.27 7.21 -11.24
C VAL A 381 -1.43 8.60 -10.64
N SER A 382 -0.41 9.44 -10.75
CA SER A 382 -0.42 10.84 -10.30
C SER A 382 -1.52 11.65 -11.00
N GLY A 383 -1.54 11.62 -12.33
CA GLY A 383 -2.49 12.41 -13.13
C GLY A 383 -3.93 12.00 -12.89
N SER A 384 -4.23 10.71 -12.86
CA SER A 384 -5.59 10.21 -12.57
C SER A 384 -6.07 10.57 -11.17
N LEU A 385 -5.21 10.45 -10.15
CA LEU A 385 -5.53 10.80 -8.78
C LEU A 385 -5.82 12.31 -8.64
N ASN A 386 -4.94 13.15 -9.20
CA ASN A 386 -5.10 14.60 -9.14
C ASN A 386 -6.27 15.11 -9.99
N SER A 387 -6.59 14.43 -11.09
CA SER A 387 -7.84 14.67 -11.81
C SER A 387 -9.06 14.39 -10.93
N ALA A 388 -9.08 13.29 -10.17
CA ALA A 388 -10.19 13.02 -9.25
C ALA A 388 -10.30 14.08 -8.14
N VAL A 389 -9.17 14.52 -7.57
CA VAL A 389 -9.12 15.64 -6.61
C VAL A 389 -9.77 16.89 -7.20
N SER A 390 -9.31 17.30 -8.39
CA SER A 390 -9.74 18.54 -9.05
C SER A 390 -11.20 18.49 -9.47
N LEU A 391 -11.67 17.33 -9.95
CA LEU A 391 -13.07 17.12 -10.31
C LEU A 391 -13.99 17.26 -9.09
N GLY A 392 -13.59 16.70 -7.95
CA GLY A 392 -14.34 16.86 -6.71
C GLY A 392 -14.33 18.31 -6.23
N ALA A 393 -13.17 18.95 -6.22
CA ALA A 393 -13.04 20.37 -5.83
C ALA A 393 -13.83 21.32 -6.74
N PHE A 394 -14.09 20.94 -8.00
CA PHE A 394 -14.97 21.69 -8.91
C PHE A 394 -16.46 21.40 -8.67
N LEU A 395 -16.86 20.12 -8.70
CA LEU A 395 -18.27 19.74 -8.59
C LEU A 395 -18.85 19.91 -7.19
N GLY A 396 -18.03 19.81 -6.16
CA GLY A 396 -18.41 19.98 -4.76
C GLY A 396 -19.10 21.32 -4.48
N PRO A 397 -18.44 22.47 -4.70
CA PRO A 397 -19.05 23.79 -4.57
C PRO A 397 -20.20 24.02 -5.55
N THR A 398 -20.12 23.52 -6.79
CA THR A 398 -21.17 23.76 -7.80
C THR A 398 -22.48 23.05 -7.45
N ILE A 399 -22.43 21.75 -7.16
CA ILE A 399 -23.61 20.96 -6.80
C ILE A 399 -24.03 21.28 -5.36
N GLY A 400 -23.06 21.38 -4.45
CA GLY A 400 -23.30 21.73 -3.05
C GLY A 400 -23.91 23.12 -2.89
N GLY A 401 -23.52 24.09 -3.70
CA GLY A 401 -24.12 25.43 -3.71
C GLY A 401 -25.59 25.40 -4.10
N ALA A 402 -25.94 24.67 -5.17
CA ALA A 402 -27.34 24.51 -5.58
C ALA A 402 -28.18 23.79 -4.50
N LEU A 403 -27.61 22.77 -3.83
CA LEU A 403 -28.26 22.09 -2.71
C LEU A 403 -28.40 23.01 -1.48
N PHE A 404 -27.40 23.85 -1.23
CA PHE A 404 -27.40 24.82 -0.13
C PHE A 404 -28.50 25.87 -0.31
N ASP A 405 -28.72 26.35 -1.53
CA ASP A 405 -29.79 27.31 -1.83
C ASP A 405 -31.19 26.69 -1.66
N GLY A 406 -31.37 25.41 -2.02
CA GLY A 406 -32.65 24.73 -1.94
C GLY A 406 -33.00 24.14 -0.56
N TYR A 407 -32.01 23.57 0.14
CA TYR A 407 -32.21 22.77 1.35
C TYR A 407 -31.42 23.29 2.57
N GLY A 408 -30.54 24.27 2.40
CA GLY A 408 -29.69 24.80 3.46
C GLY A 408 -28.42 23.98 3.72
N PHE A 409 -27.55 24.53 4.58
CA PHE A 409 -26.23 23.97 4.89
C PHE A 409 -26.28 22.57 5.51
N GLU A 410 -27.15 22.37 6.50
CA GLU A 410 -27.20 21.15 7.31
C GLU A 410 -27.66 19.94 6.48
N TRP A 411 -28.70 20.10 5.65
CA TRP A 411 -29.14 19.06 4.72
C TRP A 411 -28.12 18.79 3.62
N THR A 412 -27.43 19.82 3.13
CA THR A 412 -26.38 19.65 2.11
C THR A 412 -25.22 18.81 2.66
N LEU A 413 -24.70 19.12 3.86
CA LEU A 413 -23.67 18.29 4.51
C LEU A 413 -24.17 16.89 4.84
N THR A 414 -25.43 16.75 5.25
CA THR A 414 -26.04 15.42 5.45
C THR A 414 -26.01 14.62 4.14
N GLY A 415 -26.30 15.25 3.00
CA GLY A 415 -26.17 14.63 1.67
C GLY A 415 -24.75 14.18 1.34
N PHE A 416 -23.75 15.03 1.60
CA PHE A 416 -22.33 14.66 1.46
C PHE A 416 -21.93 13.50 2.39
N SER A 417 -22.46 13.45 3.62
CA SER A 417 -22.27 12.32 4.52
C SER A 417 -22.85 11.02 3.96
N VAL A 418 -24.09 11.06 3.43
CA VAL A 418 -24.72 9.86 2.83
C VAL A 418 -23.91 9.38 1.63
N MET A 419 -23.45 10.29 0.77
CA MET A 419 -22.55 9.96 -0.34
C MET A 419 -21.26 9.31 0.16
N GLN A 420 -20.64 9.86 1.21
CA GLN A 420 -19.42 9.32 1.80
C GLN A 420 -19.63 7.92 2.40
N ILE A 421 -20.74 7.70 3.11
CA ILE A 421 -21.11 6.38 3.65
C ILE A 421 -21.29 5.37 2.52
N ALA A 422 -22.01 5.74 1.46
CA ALA A 422 -22.23 4.86 0.31
C ALA A 422 -20.90 4.43 -0.33
N VAL A 423 -19.97 5.36 -0.57
CA VAL A 423 -18.64 5.04 -1.12
C VAL A 423 -17.80 4.21 -0.15
N THR A 424 -17.89 4.48 1.15
CA THR A 424 -17.21 3.69 2.18
C THR A 424 -17.71 2.24 2.21
N LEU A 425 -19.03 2.02 2.08
CA LEU A 425 -19.64 0.69 1.98
C LEU A 425 -19.21 -0.06 0.70
N VAL A 426 -19.18 0.63 -0.44
CA VAL A 426 -18.67 0.06 -1.70
C VAL A 426 -17.20 -0.33 -1.56
N THR A 427 -16.39 0.52 -0.93
CA THR A 427 -14.98 0.25 -0.64
C THR A 427 -14.82 -0.96 0.28
N ALA A 428 -15.66 -1.08 1.31
CA ALA A 428 -15.65 -2.22 2.24
C ALA A 428 -16.04 -3.52 1.52
N ALA A 429 -17.07 -3.49 0.69
CA ALA A 429 -17.51 -4.63 -0.11
C ALA A 429 -16.40 -5.11 -1.06
N LEU A 430 -15.72 -4.20 -1.75
CA LEU A 430 -14.57 -4.54 -2.60
C LEU A 430 -13.42 -5.11 -1.76
N PHE A 431 -13.09 -4.50 -0.62
CA PHE A 431 -12.02 -4.98 0.24
C PHE A 431 -12.28 -6.42 0.73
N ILE A 432 -13.52 -6.69 1.17
CA ILE A 432 -13.96 -8.05 1.56
C ILE A 432 -13.88 -9.00 0.37
N TRP A 433 -14.34 -8.57 -0.81
CA TRP A 433 -14.30 -9.38 -2.03
C TRP A 433 -12.88 -9.73 -2.46
N ILE A 434 -11.95 -8.76 -2.45
CA ILE A 434 -10.53 -8.99 -2.76
C ILE A 434 -9.94 -9.99 -1.77
N ARG A 435 -10.21 -9.83 -0.47
CA ARG A 435 -9.71 -10.73 0.58
C ARG A 435 -10.29 -12.13 0.44
N TYR A 436 -11.58 -12.25 0.13
CA TYR A 436 -12.25 -13.51 -0.14
C TYR A 436 -11.67 -14.22 -1.36
N ARG A 437 -11.52 -13.50 -2.48
CA ARG A 437 -10.94 -14.04 -3.71
C ARG A 437 -9.51 -14.51 -3.49
N ARG A 438 -8.67 -13.73 -2.80
CA ARG A 438 -7.29 -14.11 -2.48
C ARG A 438 -7.23 -15.38 -1.63
N ARG A 439 -8.10 -15.50 -0.61
CA ARG A 439 -8.21 -16.74 0.19
C ARG A 439 -8.62 -17.94 -0.66
N ARG A 440 -9.56 -17.75 -1.60
CA ARG A 440 -10.00 -18.81 -2.50
C ARG A 440 -8.92 -19.23 -3.49
N THR A 441 -8.15 -18.31 -4.04
CA THR A 441 -7.04 -18.62 -4.96
C THR A 441 -5.92 -19.35 -4.22
N LEU A 442 -5.54 -18.88 -3.02
CA LEU A 442 -4.57 -19.59 -2.17
C LEU A 442 -5.08 -20.97 -1.74
N GLY A 443 -6.37 -21.11 -1.48
CA GLY A 443 -7.01 -22.41 -1.20
C GLY A 443 -7.15 -23.33 -2.43
N LEU A 444 -6.96 -22.82 -3.65
CA LEU A 444 -6.94 -23.61 -4.89
C LEU A 444 -5.53 -24.03 -5.32
N GLU A 445 -4.50 -23.26 -4.95
CA GLU A 445 -3.09 -23.65 -5.09
C GLU A 445 -2.60 -24.56 -3.94
N ALA A 446 -3.32 -24.60 -2.82
CA ALA A 446 -2.98 -25.39 -1.65
C ALA A 446 -3.38 -26.88 -1.74
N ASP A 447 -3.68 -27.42 -2.94
CA ASP A 447 -4.02 -28.85 -3.03
C ASP A 447 -3.44 -29.61 -4.24
N PRO A 448 -2.17 -30.04 -4.15
CA PRO A 448 -1.69 -31.27 -4.77
C PRO A 448 -1.80 -32.49 -3.84
N TYR A 449 -2.39 -32.33 -2.64
CA TYR A 449 -2.44 -33.35 -1.59
C TYR A 449 -3.88 -33.83 -1.42
N GLU A 450 -4.30 -34.73 -2.30
CA GLU A 450 -5.52 -35.51 -2.09
C GLU A 450 -5.40 -36.25 -0.74
N ARG A 451 -5.92 -35.64 0.35
CA ARG A 451 -6.04 -36.26 1.67
C ARG A 451 -7.04 -37.40 1.52
N LEU A 452 -6.52 -38.57 1.22
CA LEU A 452 -7.26 -39.82 1.23
C LEU A 452 -7.55 -40.19 2.69
N ASP A 453 -8.58 -39.58 3.28
CA ASP A 453 -9.13 -40.02 4.55
C ASP A 453 -9.85 -41.36 4.35
N GLY A 454 -9.17 -42.45 4.68
CA GLY A 454 -9.70 -43.81 4.62
C GLY A 454 -8.87 -44.81 5.41
N PRO A 455 -9.46 -45.92 5.90
CA PRO A 455 -8.80 -46.88 6.81
C PRO A 455 -7.63 -47.66 6.17
N THR A 456 -7.52 -47.65 4.84
CA THR A 456 -6.44 -48.30 4.07
C THR A 456 -6.26 -47.58 2.74
N VAL A 457 -5.05 -47.11 2.45
CA VAL A 457 -4.68 -46.51 1.17
C VAL A 457 -3.83 -47.50 0.35
N LYS A 458 -4.31 -47.89 -0.83
CA LYS A 458 -3.54 -48.58 -1.88
C LYS A 458 -3.35 -47.58 -3.03
N VAL A 459 -2.11 -47.22 -3.32
CA VAL A 459 -1.77 -46.32 -4.43
C VAL A 459 -0.88 -47.08 -5.39
N GLU A 460 -1.38 -47.31 -6.61
CA GLU A 460 -0.63 -47.77 -7.77
C GLU A 460 -0.71 -46.66 -8.81
N THR A 461 0.40 -45.96 -9.07
CA THR A 461 0.49 -44.98 -10.15
C THR A 461 1.13 -45.61 -11.38
N LYS A 462 0.64 -45.25 -12.57
CA LYS A 462 1.19 -45.71 -13.86
C LYS A 462 2.13 -44.70 -14.52
N ASP A 463 2.17 -43.44 -14.06
CA ASP A 463 2.93 -42.36 -14.69
C ASP A 463 3.71 -41.50 -13.68
N GLY A 464 4.91 -41.06 -14.08
CA GLY A 464 6.03 -40.57 -13.25
C GLY A 464 5.86 -39.22 -12.54
N GLY A 465 4.90 -39.10 -11.63
CA GLY A 465 4.75 -37.96 -10.71
C GLY A 465 5.37 -38.19 -9.32
N THR A 466 5.48 -37.14 -8.51
CA THR A 466 5.75 -37.27 -7.07
C THR A 466 4.46 -37.69 -6.36
N VAL A 467 4.52 -38.74 -5.54
CA VAL A 467 3.38 -39.25 -4.77
C VAL A 467 3.59 -38.91 -3.31
N SER A 468 2.68 -38.14 -2.73
CA SER A 468 2.74 -37.75 -1.33
C SER A 468 1.45 -38.10 -0.59
N ALA A 469 1.54 -38.94 0.44
CA ALA A 469 0.37 -39.41 1.19
C ALA A 469 0.51 -39.06 2.68
N GLY A 470 -0.48 -38.36 3.24
CA GLY A 470 -0.61 -38.08 4.67
C GLY A 470 -1.75 -38.90 5.27
N LEU A 471 -1.50 -39.71 6.30
CA LEU A 471 -2.55 -40.45 7.02
C LEU A 471 -2.55 -40.07 8.49
N THR A 472 -3.73 -39.73 9.01
CA THR A 472 -4.06 -39.60 10.43
C THR A 472 -4.87 -40.83 10.82
N ASP A 473 -4.38 -41.65 11.75
CA ASP A 473 -5.01 -42.90 12.25
C ASP A 473 -5.14 -44.08 11.25
N GLY A 474 -4.56 -43.98 10.04
CA GLY A 474 -4.69 -44.97 8.97
C GLY A 474 -3.60 -46.07 8.94
N ARG A 475 -3.89 -47.20 8.26
CA ARG A 475 -2.84 -48.15 7.83
C ARG A 475 -2.40 -47.84 6.41
N SER A 476 -1.09 -47.64 6.18
CA SER A 476 -0.58 -47.59 4.80
C SER A 476 -0.57 -48.99 4.19
N GLY A 477 -1.17 -49.16 2.99
CA GLY A 477 -1.12 -50.39 2.21
C GLY A 477 0.20 -50.56 1.44
N LYS A 478 0.23 -51.50 0.48
CA LYS A 478 1.35 -51.59 -0.48
C LYS A 478 1.32 -50.37 -1.39
N VAL A 479 2.40 -49.59 -1.41
CA VAL A 479 2.63 -48.51 -2.38
C VAL A 479 3.73 -48.98 -3.32
N LYS A 480 3.42 -49.08 -4.62
CA LYS A 480 4.38 -49.52 -5.64
C LYS A 480 4.35 -48.55 -6.81
N THR A 481 5.47 -47.91 -7.09
CA THR A 481 5.64 -47.01 -8.23
C THR A 481 6.69 -47.57 -9.19
N PRO A 482 6.34 -47.97 -10.42
CA PRO A 482 7.31 -48.31 -11.45
C PRO A 482 7.87 -47.01 -12.05
N ASP A 483 9.18 -46.82 -11.89
CA ASP A 483 10.03 -45.86 -12.61
C ASP A 483 9.88 -44.34 -12.28
N GLY A 484 11.04 -43.73 -11.97
CA GLY A 484 11.27 -42.27 -11.99
C GLY A 484 10.65 -41.39 -10.89
N SER A 485 9.85 -41.94 -9.97
CA SER A 485 9.00 -41.16 -9.05
C SER A 485 9.56 -41.03 -7.63
N THR A 486 9.33 -39.87 -6.99
CA THR A 486 9.61 -39.66 -5.56
C THR A 486 8.37 -39.99 -4.75
N VAL A 487 8.51 -40.78 -3.69
CA VAL A 487 7.42 -41.17 -2.78
C VAL A 487 7.66 -40.56 -1.41
N SER A 488 6.75 -39.72 -0.92
CA SER A 488 6.76 -39.21 0.45
C SER A 488 5.53 -39.67 1.23
N VAL A 489 5.72 -40.31 2.40
CA VAL A 489 4.61 -40.78 3.23
C VAL A 489 4.76 -40.22 4.64
N ASP A 490 3.79 -39.43 5.08
CA ASP A 490 3.72 -38.94 6.46
C ASP A 490 2.56 -39.61 7.21
N LEU A 491 2.88 -40.31 8.29
CA LEU A 491 1.91 -41.01 9.14
C LEU A 491 1.85 -40.34 10.51
N THR A 492 0.64 -40.08 10.98
CA THR A 492 0.34 -39.67 12.37
C THR A 492 -0.53 -40.78 12.98
N ASP A 493 -0.10 -41.42 14.06
CA ASP A 493 -0.82 -42.54 14.73
C ASP A 493 -1.02 -43.82 13.88
N GLY A 494 -0.38 -43.90 12.71
CA GLY A 494 -0.55 -44.96 11.72
C GLY A 494 0.49 -46.11 11.79
N ARG A 495 0.20 -47.22 11.08
CA ARG A 495 1.17 -48.33 10.87
C ARG A 495 1.74 -48.31 9.45
N PRO A 496 3.09 -48.31 9.28
CA PRO A 496 3.72 -48.35 7.96
C PRO A 496 3.57 -49.72 7.28
N GLY A 497 3.47 -49.70 5.95
CA GLY A 497 3.34 -50.84 5.05
C GLY A 497 4.56 -50.99 4.14
N LYS A 498 4.46 -51.86 3.12
CA LYS A 498 5.55 -52.03 2.14
C LYS A 498 5.51 -50.88 1.13
N VAL A 499 6.59 -50.12 1.02
CA VAL A 499 6.74 -49.00 0.08
C VAL A 499 7.90 -49.31 -0.86
N GLU A 500 7.66 -49.30 -2.17
CA GLU A 500 8.64 -49.55 -3.22
C GLU A 500 8.70 -48.35 -4.19
N GLY A 501 9.89 -47.79 -4.40
CA GLY A 501 10.13 -46.68 -5.32
C GLY A 501 11.58 -46.19 -5.33
N PRO A 502 12.04 -45.50 -6.40
CA PRO A 502 13.45 -45.13 -6.57
C PRO A 502 13.94 -44.01 -5.64
N THR A 503 13.05 -43.17 -5.10
CA THR A 503 13.35 -42.24 -3.99
C THR A 503 12.22 -42.30 -2.98
N VAL A 504 12.53 -42.61 -1.70
CA VAL A 504 11.53 -42.76 -0.64
C VAL A 504 11.87 -41.84 0.53
N SER A 505 10.92 -41.00 0.95
CA SER A 505 10.94 -40.29 2.23
C SER A 505 9.74 -40.69 3.08
N MET A 506 9.96 -40.92 4.38
CA MET A 506 8.87 -41.26 5.30
C MET A 506 9.02 -40.52 6.63
N GLY A 507 7.96 -39.83 7.04
CA GLY A 507 7.80 -39.24 8.35
C GLY A 507 6.81 -40.04 9.20
N LEU A 508 7.15 -40.33 10.46
CA LEU A 508 6.14 -40.73 11.44
C LEU A 508 6.18 -39.82 12.67
N THR A 509 4.99 -39.42 13.12
CA THR A 509 4.76 -38.68 14.37
C THR A 509 3.80 -39.50 15.21
N ASP A 510 4.22 -39.94 16.40
CA ASP A 510 3.46 -40.78 17.34
C ASP A 510 2.87 -42.06 16.71
N GLY A 511 3.57 -43.20 16.78
CA GLY A 511 3.00 -44.46 16.25
C GLY A 511 3.66 -45.73 16.76
N PRO A 512 2.95 -46.89 16.77
CA PRO A 512 3.53 -48.16 17.20
C PRO A 512 4.58 -48.67 16.18
N THR A 513 5.64 -49.31 16.68
CA THR A 513 6.75 -49.98 15.96
C THR A 513 6.73 -49.85 14.42
N ALA A 514 7.59 -49.01 13.86
CA ALA A 514 7.68 -48.82 12.41
C ALA A 514 8.58 -49.88 11.75
N LYS A 515 8.08 -50.57 10.71
CA LYS A 515 8.85 -51.48 9.86
C LYS A 515 8.83 -51.01 8.41
N LEU A 516 9.99 -50.69 7.84
CA LEU A 516 10.14 -50.35 6.43
C LEU A 516 10.96 -51.42 5.69
N TRP A 517 10.45 -51.86 4.54
CA TRP A 517 11.12 -52.80 3.65
C TRP A 517 11.17 -52.18 2.25
N THR A 518 12.37 -51.95 1.73
CA THR A 518 12.56 -51.62 0.31
C THR A 518 13.55 -52.60 -0.31
N THR A 519 13.32 -52.94 -1.58
CA THR A 519 14.18 -53.83 -2.36
C THR A 519 15.19 -53.05 -3.21
N ASP A 520 14.85 -51.83 -3.61
CA ASP A 520 15.53 -51.03 -4.62
C ASP A 520 15.20 -49.55 -4.45
N GLY A 521 16.20 -48.70 -4.16
CA GLY A 521 15.98 -47.24 -4.05
C GLY A 521 17.28 -46.44 -4.07
N SER A 522 17.39 -45.44 -4.96
CA SER A 522 18.58 -44.58 -5.06
C SER A 522 18.79 -43.74 -3.78
N THR A 523 17.72 -43.20 -3.19
CA THR A 523 17.80 -42.46 -1.92
C THR A 523 16.63 -42.85 -1.01
N VAL A 524 16.94 -43.32 0.19
CA VAL A 524 15.93 -43.67 1.21
C VAL A 524 16.18 -42.84 2.46
N SER A 525 15.15 -42.09 2.89
CA SER A 525 15.19 -41.29 4.12
C SER A 525 13.99 -41.59 5.00
N MET A 526 14.23 -41.72 6.30
CA MET A 526 13.16 -41.90 7.28
C MET A 526 13.42 -41.03 8.50
N ARG A 527 12.38 -40.31 8.94
CA ARG A 527 12.43 -39.48 10.15
C ARG A 527 11.27 -39.85 11.06
N LEU A 528 11.58 -40.11 12.32
CA LEU A 528 10.59 -40.30 13.37
C LEU A 528 10.75 -39.25 14.46
N THR A 529 9.60 -38.73 14.90
CA THR A 529 9.53 -37.79 16.02
C THR A 529 9.34 -38.53 17.35
N ASP A 530 8.46 -39.56 17.41
CA ASP A 530 8.15 -40.27 18.66
C ASP A 530 7.62 -41.70 18.39
N GLY A 531 8.15 -42.73 19.09
CA GLY A 531 7.71 -44.14 18.95
C GLY A 531 8.64 -45.22 19.58
N PRO A 532 8.11 -46.39 19.99
CA PRO A 532 8.83 -47.33 20.86
C PRO A 532 9.93 -48.17 20.18
N THR A 533 9.90 -48.42 18.87
CA THR A 533 10.96 -49.20 18.18
C THR A 533 10.92 -48.96 16.66
N VAL A 534 12.08 -48.79 16.01
CA VAL A 534 12.19 -48.66 14.55
C VAL A 534 13.00 -49.82 13.96
N PHE A 535 12.52 -50.43 12.88
CA PHE A 535 13.26 -51.44 12.11
C PHE A 535 13.19 -51.12 10.61
N MET A 536 14.33 -50.89 9.99
CA MET A 536 14.43 -50.73 8.53
C MET A 536 15.36 -51.80 7.97
N ARG A 537 14.94 -52.45 6.88
CA ARG A 537 15.78 -53.37 6.10
C ARG A 537 15.78 -52.95 4.63
N LEU A 538 16.98 -52.81 4.09
CA LEU A 538 17.25 -52.39 2.71
C LEU A 538 18.14 -53.43 2.04
N THR A 539 17.87 -53.72 0.77
CA THR A 539 18.62 -54.74 -0.01
C THR A 539 19.59 -54.12 -1.02
N ASP A 540 19.27 -52.92 -1.54
CA ASP A 540 20.11 -52.17 -2.50
C ASP A 540 19.73 -50.66 -2.46
N GLY A 541 20.71 -49.76 -2.42
CA GLY A 541 20.48 -48.31 -2.50
C GLY A 541 21.73 -47.44 -2.35
N GLN A 542 21.76 -46.25 -2.98
CA GLN A 542 22.98 -45.40 -3.00
C GLN A 542 23.17 -44.60 -1.70
N ASN A 543 22.12 -43.94 -1.22
CA ASN A 543 22.15 -43.09 -0.02
C ASN A 543 21.02 -43.44 0.94
N VAL A 544 21.39 -43.86 2.16
CA VAL A 544 20.44 -44.22 3.23
C VAL A 544 20.59 -43.28 4.41
N SER A 545 19.48 -42.71 4.89
CA SER A 545 19.44 -41.91 6.11
C SER A 545 18.28 -42.30 7.02
N MET A 546 18.57 -42.44 8.32
CA MET A 546 17.57 -42.66 9.35
C MET A 546 17.78 -41.68 10.51
N GLY A 547 16.71 -41.00 10.92
CA GLY A 547 16.70 -40.13 12.09
C GLY A 547 15.60 -40.51 13.07
N LEU A 548 15.96 -40.67 14.35
CA LEU A 548 15.01 -40.81 15.46
C LEU A 548 15.24 -39.66 16.44
N ILE A 549 14.16 -38.93 16.76
CA ILE A 549 14.21 -37.85 17.76
C ILE A 549 14.00 -38.46 19.16
N ASP A 550 12.86 -39.15 19.40
CA ASP A 550 12.56 -39.81 20.68
C ASP A 550 12.13 -41.28 20.48
N GLY A 551 12.62 -42.19 21.34
CA GLY A 551 12.33 -43.63 21.28
C GLY A 551 13.48 -44.57 21.73
N PRO A 552 13.20 -45.72 22.38
CA PRO A 552 14.24 -46.51 23.07
C PRO A 552 15.12 -47.36 22.14
N THR A 553 14.69 -47.74 20.93
CA THR A 553 15.48 -48.61 20.02
C THR A 553 15.33 -48.29 18.53
N ALA A 554 16.45 -48.25 17.81
CA ALA A 554 16.47 -48.18 16.35
C ALA A 554 17.39 -49.27 15.75
N LYS A 555 16.88 -50.02 14.76
CA LYS A 555 17.59 -51.09 14.06
C LYS A 555 17.61 -50.83 12.55
N LEU A 556 18.79 -50.79 11.94
CA LEU A 556 18.98 -50.61 10.50
C LEU A 556 19.81 -51.76 9.93
N TRP A 557 19.29 -52.44 8.91
CA TRP A 557 19.97 -53.51 8.19
C TRP A 557 20.08 -53.16 6.70
N THR A 558 21.29 -53.12 6.17
CA THR A 558 21.51 -52.79 4.75
C THR A 558 22.39 -53.83 4.07
N THR A 559 21.97 -54.29 2.89
CA THR A 559 22.81 -55.03 1.94
C THR A 559 23.21 -54.08 0.81
N ASP A 560 24.46 -54.12 0.34
CA ASP A 560 24.97 -53.38 -0.84
C ASP A 560 24.68 -51.87 -0.88
N CYS A 561 24.84 -51.16 0.24
CA CYS A 561 24.63 -49.70 0.32
C CYS A 561 25.96 -48.96 0.58
N PRO A 562 26.47 -48.10 -0.34
CA PRO A 562 27.76 -47.45 -0.17
C PRO A 562 27.77 -46.33 0.88
N THR A 563 26.65 -45.62 1.07
CA THR A 563 26.53 -44.50 2.02
C THR A 563 25.37 -44.70 2.97
N VAL A 564 25.66 -44.81 4.27
CA VAL A 564 24.63 -44.96 5.32
C VAL A 564 24.85 -43.96 6.45
N SER A 565 23.78 -43.29 6.87
CA SER A 565 23.78 -42.34 7.98
C SER A 565 22.65 -42.64 8.96
N MET A 566 22.96 -42.62 10.25
CA MET A 566 21.99 -42.84 11.31
C MET A 566 22.20 -41.80 12.43
N ARG A 567 21.12 -41.10 12.81
CA ARG A 567 21.13 -40.06 13.83
C ARG A 567 20.08 -40.35 14.91
N LEU A 568 20.50 -40.28 16.17
CA LEU A 568 19.64 -40.44 17.34
C LEU A 568 19.78 -39.18 18.21
N THR A 569 18.68 -38.51 18.52
CA THR A 569 18.70 -37.32 19.39
C THR A 569 18.59 -37.73 20.86
N ASP A 570 17.54 -38.46 21.26
CA ASP A 570 17.29 -38.87 22.67
C ASP A 570 17.11 -40.40 22.88
N GLY A 571 17.44 -41.23 21.88
CA GLY A 571 17.22 -42.68 21.94
C GLY A 571 18.26 -43.49 22.74
N GLN A 572 17.83 -44.60 23.36
CA GLN A 572 18.69 -45.42 24.25
C GLN A 572 19.63 -46.40 23.52
N THR A 573 19.20 -47.05 22.43
CA THR A 573 19.99 -48.12 21.76
C THR A 573 19.93 -48.04 20.23
N GLY A 574 21.09 -48.05 19.56
CA GLY A 574 21.23 -48.15 18.10
C GLY A 574 21.90 -49.45 17.65
N LEU A 575 21.28 -50.16 16.72
CA LEU A 575 21.79 -51.40 16.12
C LEU A 575 21.91 -51.25 14.60
N LEU A 576 23.12 -51.45 14.07
CA LEU A 576 23.42 -51.34 12.65
C LEU A 576 24.05 -52.65 12.14
N GLY A 577 23.42 -53.28 11.15
CA GLY A 577 23.92 -54.48 10.48
C GLY A 577 24.20 -54.22 9.00
N MET A 578 25.42 -54.52 8.54
CA MET A 578 25.85 -54.27 7.16
C MET A 578 26.58 -55.49 6.58
N THR A 579 26.37 -55.72 5.29
CA THR A 579 27.12 -56.73 4.50
C THR A 579 28.30 -56.13 3.71
N ASP A 580 28.15 -54.99 3.01
CA ASP A 580 29.20 -54.46 2.09
C ASP A 580 29.33 -52.91 1.99
N GLY A 581 29.13 -52.17 3.09
CA GLY A 581 29.15 -50.68 3.10
C GLY A 581 30.54 -50.02 3.08
N ARG A 582 30.70 -48.88 2.38
CA ARG A 582 31.99 -48.14 2.25
C ARG A 582 32.13 -46.90 3.15
N LEU A 583 31.04 -46.20 3.50
CA LEU A 583 31.08 -44.97 4.30
C LEU A 583 29.90 -44.91 5.29
N PHE A 584 30.19 -44.73 6.59
CA PHE A 584 29.17 -44.61 7.63
C PHE A 584 29.38 -43.39 8.54
N ARG A 585 28.27 -42.76 8.97
CA ARG A 585 28.24 -41.71 10.00
C ARG A 585 27.22 -42.05 11.08
N LEU A 586 27.70 -42.12 12.32
CA LEU A 586 26.91 -42.26 13.55
C LEU A 586 27.11 -40.98 14.38
N GLY A 587 26.05 -40.39 14.91
CA GLY A 587 26.14 -39.19 15.72
C GLY A 587 25.06 -39.13 16.80
N PRO A 588 25.42 -39.02 18.10
CA PRO A 588 24.52 -38.57 19.14
C PRO A 588 24.56 -37.04 19.25
N ASP A 589 23.40 -36.39 19.41
CA ASP A 589 23.33 -34.95 19.74
C ASP A 589 22.68 -34.68 21.11
N GLY A 590 22.50 -35.72 21.94
CA GLY A 590 21.89 -35.63 23.27
C GLY A 590 22.70 -36.35 24.36
N PRO A 591 22.57 -35.95 25.64
CA PRO A 591 23.37 -36.44 26.77
C PRO A 591 23.07 -37.88 27.25
N THR A 592 22.16 -38.62 26.59
CA THR A 592 21.60 -39.91 27.06
C THR A 592 21.88 -41.14 26.18
N ALA A 593 22.57 -41.01 25.04
CA ALA A 593 22.82 -42.16 24.15
C ALA A 593 23.94 -43.09 24.70
N SER A 594 23.59 -44.27 25.22
CA SER A 594 24.52 -45.15 25.95
C SER A 594 24.83 -46.52 25.32
N GLY A 595 24.48 -46.78 24.05
CA GLY A 595 24.82 -48.08 23.42
C GLY A 595 24.72 -48.12 21.90
N TRP A 596 25.84 -48.40 21.24
CA TRP A 596 25.90 -48.76 19.82
C TRP A 596 26.47 -50.16 19.67
N GLU A 597 25.75 -51.05 18.98
CA GLU A 597 26.26 -52.35 18.55
C GLU A 597 26.33 -52.39 17.02
N LEU A 598 27.55 -52.58 16.49
CA LEU A 598 27.82 -52.67 15.06
C LEU A 598 28.10 -54.13 14.68
N PHE A 599 27.30 -54.68 13.77
CA PHE A 599 27.50 -56.02 13.20
C PHE A 599 28.00 -55.88 11.76
N LEU A 600 29.29 -56.17 11.53
CA LEU A 600 29.91 -56.27 10.21
C LEU A 600 30.05 -57.75 9.81
N ALA A 601 29.58 -58.11 8.62
CA ALA A 601 29.89 -59.41 8.04
C ALA A 601 31.40 -59.47 7.70
N ALA A 602 32.03 -60.62 7.93
CA ALA A 602 33.48 -60.82 7.99
C ALA A 602 34.25 -60.73 6.65
N SER A 603 33.76 -60.01 5.63
CA SER A 603 34.37 -59.97 4.28
C SER A 603 35.02 -58.65 3.87
N THR A 604 34.96 -57.58 4.68
CA THR A 604 35.51 -56.27 4.30
C THR A 604 36.27 -55.61 5.46
N MET A 605 37.42 -56.19 5.83
CA MET A 605 38.50 -55.48 6.51
C MET A 605 39.70 -55.34 5.56
N VAL A 606 39.78 -54.21 4.84
CA VAL A 606 41.01 -53.55 4.38
C VAL A 606 40.80 -52.05 4.36
#